data_AF-M5AP32-F1
#
_entry.id   AF-M5AP32-F1
#
_cell.length_a   1.000
_cell.length_b   1.000
_cell.length_c   1.000
_cell.angle_alpha   90.00
_cell.angle_beta   90.00
_cell.angle_gamma   90.00
#
_symmetry.space_group_name_H-M   'P 1'
#
loop_
_entity.id
_entity.type
_entity.pdbx_description
1 polymer ?
#
loop_
_entity_poly.entity_id
_entity_poly.type
_entity_poly.pdbx_seq_one_letter_code
_entity_poly.pdbx_strand_id
1 'polypeptide(L)' 'RFAAVIMRIREPKTTALIFASGKMVCTGAKSEQQSKLAARKYARIIQKLGFPAHFKDFKIQNIVGS' A
#
# COMPACT_ATOMS: atom_id res chain seq x y z
N ARG A 1 -10.07 6.90 -17.34
CA ARG A 1 -8.62 6.70 -17.05
C ARG A 1 -8.42 6.94 -15.56
N PHE A 2 -7.83 6.01 -14.80
CA PHE A 2 -7.73 6.14 -13.34
C PHE A 2 -6.44 6.89 -12.96
N ALA A 3 -6.53 7.87 -12.06
CA ALA A 3 -5.42 8.76 -11.70
C ALA A 3 -4.54 8.19 -10.57
N ALA A 4 -4.15 6.91 -10.67
CA ALA A 4 -3.24 6.28 -9.73
C ALA A 4 -2.42 5.18 -10.41
N VAL A 5 -1.21 4.96 -9.91
CA VAL A 5 -0.41 3.78 -10.25
C VAL A 5 -0.98 2.58 -9.49
N ILE A 6 -1.20 1.48 -10.20
CA ILE A 6 -1.62 0.20 -9.63
C ILE A 6 -0.38 -0.68 -9.49
N MET A 7 0.00 -1.02 -8.26
CA MET A 7 1.14 -1.89 -7.97
C MET A 7 0.67 -3.14 -7.23
N ARG A 8 1.22 -4.31 -7.55
CA ARG A 8 0.89 -5.58 -6.88
C ARG A 8 2.15 -6.28 -6.40
N ILE A 9 2.11 -6.80 -5.18
CA ILE A 9 3.15 -7.70 -4.65
C ILE A 9 2.54 -9.06 -4.33
N ARG A 10 3.38 -10.10 -4.38
CA ARG A 10 2.95 -11.49 -4.14
C ARG A 10 2.82 -11.83 -2.66
N GLU A 11 3.62 -11.21 -1.79
CA GLU A 11 3.70 -11.56 -0.38
C GLU A 11 3.85 -10.33 0.53
N PRO A 12 2.84 -10.00 1.35
CA PRO A 12 1.46 -10.51 1.29
C PRO A 12 0.78 -10.19 -0.04
N LYS A 13 -0.04 -11.10 -0.59
CA LYS A 13 -0.74 -10.90 -1.87
C LYS A 13 -1.69 -9.71 -1.76
N THR A 14 -1.27 -8.55 -2.27
CA THR A 14 -1.97 -7.27 -2.08
C THR A 14 -1.87 -6.41 -3.34
N THR A 15 -2.74 -5.40 -3.42
CA THR A 15 -2.69 -4.35 -4.44
C THR A 15 -2.64 -2.98 -3.77
N ALA A 16 -1.70 -2.14 -4.18
CA ALA A 16 -1.62 -0.74 -3.82
C ALA A 16 -2.09 0.17 -4.96
N LEU A 17 -2.86 1.19 -4.60
CA LEU A 17 -3.18 2.35 -5.43
C LEU A 17 -2.36 3.53 -4.92
N ILE A 18 -1.46 4.06 -5.75
CA ILE A 18 -0.52 5.12 -5.37
C ILE A 18 -0.87 6.38 -6.17
N PHE A 19 -1.20 7.46 -5.47
CA PHE A 19 -1.63 8.72 -6.06
C PHE A 19 -0.46 9.71 -6.16
N ALA A 20 -0.54 10.66 -7.09
CA ALA A 20 0.48 11.70 -7.26
C ALA A 20 0.70 12.57 -6.00
N SER A 21 -0.30 12.63 -5.11
CA SER A 21 -0.21 13.31 -3.81
C SER A 21 0.64 12.58 -2.77
N GLY A 22 1.15 11.38 -3.07
CA GLY A 22 1.87 10.53 -2.13
C GLY A 22 0.96 9.68 -1.23
N LYS A 23 -0.36 9.88 -1.29
CA LYS A 23 -1.32 9.00 -0.61
C LYS A 23 -1.34 7.63 -1.27
N MET A 24 -1.54 6.59 -0.46
CA MET A 24 -1.60 5.21 -0.91
C MET A 24 -2.76 4.47 -0.25
N VAL A 25 -3.46 3.64 -1.03
CA VAL A 25 -4.47 2.69 -0.52
C VAL A 25 -3.95 1.28 -0.75
N CYS A 26 -3.87 0.47 0.30
CA CYS A 26 -3.47 -0.94 0.22
C CYS A 26 -4.68 -1.85 0.47
N THR A 27 -4.90 -2.83 -0.42
CA THR A 27 -6.05 -3.75 -0.37
C THR A 27 -5.60 -5.21 -0.56
N GLY A 28 -6.43 -6.16 -0.08
CA GLY A 28 -6.25 -7.61 -0.28
C GLY A 28 -5.54 -8.35 0.86
N ALA A 29 -5.07 -7.64 1.89
CA ALA A 29 -4.48 -8.28 3.07
C ALA A 29 -5.56 -8.97 3.92
N LYS A 30 -5.23 -10.13 4.50
CA LYS A 30 -6.16 -10.93 5.34
C LYS A 30 -6.03 -10.66 6.84
N SER A 31 -5.08 -9.82 7.24
CA SER A 31 -4.94 -9.37 8.63
C SER A 31 -4.37 -7.95 8.67
N GLU A 32 -4.56 -7.26 9.79
CA GLU A 32 -3.98 -5.94 10.02
C GLU A 32 -2.45 -5.98 9.89
N GLN A 33 -1.81 -7.01 10.46
CA GLN A 33 -0.35 -7.17 10.42
C GLN A 33 0.15 -7.32 8.99
N GLN A 34 -0.55 -8.12 8.16
CA GLN A 34 -0.22 -8.24 6.73
C GLN A 34 -0.45 -6.94 5.97
N SER A 35 -1.52 -6.21 6.29
CA SER A 35 -1.82 -4.91 5.67
C SER A 35 -0.71 -3.90 5.96
N LYS A 36 -0.28 -3.78 7.22
CA LYS A 36 0.80 -2.90 7.65
C LYS A 36 2.14 -3.30 7.02
N LEU A 37 2.44 -4.61 6.96
CA LEU A 37 3.64 -5.13 6.31
C LEU A 37 3.66 -4.81 4.82
N ALA A 38 2.56 -5.07 4.11
CA ALA A 38 2.43 -4.78 2.69
C ALA A 38 2.61 -3.29 2.40
N ALA A 39 1.92 -2.42 3.15
CA ALA A 39 2.05 -0.98 3.01
C ALA A 39 3.50 -0.49 3.23
N ARG A 40 4.24 -1.05 4.20
CA ARG A 40 5.67 -0.77 4.36
C ARG A 40 6.53 -1.26 3.19
N LYS A 41 6.22 -2.43 2.62
CA LYS A 41 6.92 -2.95 1.42
C LYS A 41 6.72 -2.01 0.23
N TYR A 42 5.50 -1.52 0.00
CA TYR A 42 5.24 -0.54 -1.06
C TYR A 42 6.00 0.77 -0.85
N ALA A 43 5.98 1.33 0.37
CA ALA A 43 6.77 2.52 0.69
C ALA A 43 8.27 2.29 0.43
N ARG A 44 8.79 1.09 0.76
CA ARG A 44 10.20 0.74 0.51
C ARG A 44 10.54 0.65 -0.98
N ILE A 45 9.61 0.16 -1.82
CA ILE A 45 9.80 0.14 -3.28
C ILE A 45 9.90 1.58 -3.80
N ILE A 46 9.02 2.47 -3.37
CA ILE A 46 9.04 3.89 -3.75
C ILE A 46 10.37 4.55 -3.33
N GLN A 47 10.85 4.28 -2.11
CA GLN A 47 12.14 4.78 -1.63
C GLN A 47 13.32 4.28 -2.50
N LYS A 48 13.31 3.01 -2.90
CA LYS A 48 14.36 2.44 -3.75
C LYS A 48 14.40 3.06 -5.15
N LEU A 49 13.30 3.66 -5.60
CA LEU A 49 13.24 4.41 -6.85
C LEU A 49 13.76 5.86 -6.71
N GLY A 50 14.27 6.25 -5.53
CA GLY A 50 14.85 7.57 -5.30
C GLY A 50 13.88 8.63 -4.77
N PHE A 51 12.63 8.26 -4.46
CA PHE A 51 11.66 9.20 -3.90
C PHE A 51 11.76 9.25 -2.36
N PRO A 52 11.69 10.45 -1.73
CA PRO A 52 11.75 10.61 -0.27
C PRO A 52 10.42 10.24 0.40
N ALA A 53 9.96 9.00 0.23
CA ALA A 53 8.71 8.53 0.83
C ALA A 53 8.89 8.14 2.29
N HIS A 54 7.96 8.58 3.15
CA HIS A 54 7.91 8.20 4.56
C HIS A 54 6.61 7.44 4.85
N PHE A 55 6.71 6.35 5.61
CA PHE A 55 5.55 5.59 6.06
C PHE A 55 4.92 6.27 7.28
N LYS A 56 3.82 7.00 7.07
CA LYS A 56 3.10 7.76 8.09
C LYS A 56 1.61 7.46 8.02
N ASP A 57 0.90 7.74 9.11
CA ASP A 57 -0.57 7.75 9.19
C ASP A 57 -1.25 6.46 8.71
N PHE A 58 -0.65 5.30 9.02
CA PHE A 58 -1.26 4.01 8.72
C PHE A 58 -2.58 3.86 9.50
N LYS A 59 -3.68 3.69 8.77
CA LYS A 59 -5.01 3.49 9.33
C LYS A 59 -5.75 2.43 8.54
N ILE A 60 -6.35 1.47 9.24
CA ILE A 60 -7.31 0.54 8.65
C ILE A 60 -8.60 1.32 8.36
N GLN A 61 -9.01 1.34 7.09
CA GLN A 61 -10.22 2.05 6.64
C GLN A 61 -11.44 1.14 6.58
N ASN A 62 -11.24 -0.15 6.27
CA ASN A 62 -12.32 -1.12 6.16
C ASN A 62 -11.79 -2.54 6.45
N ILE A 63 -12.65 -3.39 7.00
CA ILE A 63 -12.42 -4.82 7.18
C ILE A 63 -13.65 -5.54 6.62
N VAL A 64 -13.42 -6.55 5.77
CA VAL A 64 -14.49 -7.37 5.19
C VAL A 64 -14.29 -8.80 5.70
N GLY A 65 -15.33 -9.34 6.34
CA GLY A 65 -15.46 -10.75 6.69
C GLY A 65 -16.65 -11.35 5.96
N SER A 66 -16.61 -12.65 5.72
CA SER A 66 -17.70 -13.46 5.15
C SER A 66 -18.06 -14.57 6.13
#